data_AF-A0A3T0I0V4-F1
#
_entry.id   AF-A0A3T0I0V4-F1
#
_cell.length_a   1.000
_cell.length_b   1.000
_cell.length_c   1.000
_cell.angle_alpha   90.00
_cell.angle_beta   90.00
_cell.angle_gamma   90.00
#
_symmetry.space_group_name_H-M   'P 1'
#
loop_
_entity.id
_entity.type
_entity.pdbx_description
1 polymer ?
#
loop_
_entity_poly.entity_id
_entity_poly.type
_entity_poly.pdbx_seq_one_letter_code
_entity_poly.pdbx_strand_id
1 'polypeptide(L)' 'MSSNKRFSSVGTDIEEVKRLNSQSGLSYNEVKQLLAKQYENKEKK' A
#
# COMPACT_ATOMS: atom_id res chain seq x y z
N MET A 1 -19.90 16.23 -14.01
CA MET A 1 -18.58 15.61 -13.74
C MET A 1 -18.75 14.11 -13.81
N SER A 2 -18.24 13.48 -14.87
CA SER A 2 -18.45 12.06 -15.16
C SER A 2 -17.57 11.22 -14.22
N SER A 3 -18.17 10.62 -13.21
CA SER A 3 -17.54 9.65 -12.33
C SER A 3 -17.25 8.37 -13.12
N ASN A 4 -16.08 8.32 -13.76
CA ASN A 4 -15.61 7.20 -14.56
C ASN A 4 -15.15 6.07 -13.64
N LYS A 5 -16.09 5.48 -12.89
CA LYS A 5 -15.85 4.35 -12.00
C LYS A 5 -15.44 3.15 -12.85
N ARG A 6 -14.22 2.66 -12.63
CA ARG A 6 -13.68 1.51 -13.33
C ARG A 6 -13.90 0.27 -12.48
N PHE A 7 -14.62 -0.70 -13.02
CA PHE A 7 -14.85 -1.98 -12.36
C PHE A 7 -13.96 -3.07 -12.96
N SER A 8 -13.50 -4.00 -12.12
CA SER A 8 -12.87 -5.24 -12.57
C SER A 8 -13.91 -6.18 -13.20
N SER A 9 -13.45 -7.27 -13.85
CA SER A 9 -14.34 -8.30 -14.41
C SER A 9 -15.26 -8.96 -13.38
N VAL A 10 -14.90 -8.90 -12.10
CA VAL A 10 -15.67 -9.43 -10.97
C VAL A 10 -16.43 -8.34 -10.21
N GLY A 11 -16.48 -7.10 -10.74
CA GLY A 11 -17.30 -6.02 -10.19
C GLY A 11 -16.63 -5.16 -9.09
N THR A 12 -15.31 -5.26 -8.91
CA THR A 12 -14.59 -4.46 -7.91
C THR A 12 -14.38 -3.03 -8.38
N ASP A 13 -14.78 -2.02 -7.59
CA ASP A 13 -14.50 -0.61 -7.87
C ASP A 13 -13.00 -0.30 -7.65
N ILE A 14 -12.29 -0.06 -8.75
CA ILE A 14 -10.83 0.16 -8.74
C ILE A 14 -10.47 1.49 -8.10
N GLU A 15 -11.30 2.52 -8.25
CA GLU A 15 -10.99 3.84 -7.69
C GLU A 15 -11.14 3.84 -6.17
N GLU A 16 -12.11 3.10 -5.64
CA GLU A 16 -12.25 2.92 -4.20
C GLU A 16 -11.10 2.10 -3.61
N VAL A 17 -10.66 1.03 -4.29
CA VAL A 17 -9.50 0.24 -3.84
C VAL A 17 -8.24 1.09 -3.77
N LYS A 18 -7.96 1.93 -4.77
CA LYS A 18 -6.81 2.85 -4.73
C LYS A 18 -6.90 3.81 -3.56
N ARG A 19 -8.09 4.37 -3.31
CA ARG A 19 -8.34 5.29 -2.18
C ARG A 19 -8.04 4.60 -0.85
N LEU A 20 -8.56 3.40 -0.64
CA LEU A 20 -8.33 2.61 0.57
C LEU A 20 -6.84 2.22 0.72
N ASN A 21 -6.18 1.79 -0.36
CA ASN A 21 -4.76 1.47 -0.33
C ASN A 21 -3.91 2.68 0.08
N SER A 22 -4.23 3.88 -0.42
CA SER A 22 -3.53 5.11 -0.04
C SER A 22 -3.72 5.48 1.45
N GLN A 23 -4.74 4.94 2.10
CA GLN A 23 -5.05 5.15 3.52
C GLN A 23 -4.62 3.98 4.42
N SER A 24 -4.09 2.90 3.86
CA SER A 24 -3.79 1.66 4.58
C SER A 24 -2.41 1.66 5.27
N GLY A 25 -1.64 2.72 5.12
CA GLY A 25 -0.28 2.82 5.67
C GLY A 25 0.75 2.11 4.80
N LEU A 26 1.84 1.66 5.44
CA LEU A 26 2.95 1.01 4.75
C LEU A 26 2.55 -0.36 4.22
N SER A 27 2.97 -0.65 3.00
CA SER A 27 2.89 -1.99 2.45
C SER A 27 3.80 -2.96 3.21
N TYR A 28 3.49 -4.25 3.10
CA TYR A 28 4.31 -5.32 3.65
C TYR A 28 5.81 -5.18 3.29
N ASN A 29 6.11 -4.85 2.03
CA ASN A 29 7.49 -4.71 1.56
C ASN A 29 8.18 -3.49 2.18
N GLU A 30 7.47 -2.37 2.34
CA GLU A 30 8.01 -1.18 3.00
C GLU A 30 8.28 -1.45 4.48
N VAL A 31 7.36 -2.13 5.18
CA VAL A 31 7.58 -2.58 6.56
C VAL A 31 8.81 -3.50 6.63
N LYS A 32 8.95 -4.46 5.72
CA LYS A 32 10.10 -5.36 5.67
C LYS A 32 11.42 -4.61 5.50
N GLN A 33 11.46 -3.61 4.62
CA GLN A 33 12.64 -2.77 4.40
C GLN A 33 12.96 -1.91 5.63
N LEU A 34 11.96 -1.32 6.27
CA LEU A 34 12.13 -0.54 7.49
C LEU A 34 12.67 -1.40 8.63
N LEU A 35 12.14 -2.61 8.81
CA LEU A 35 12.64 -3.56 9.80
C LEU A 35 14.09 -3.93 9.50
N ALA A 36 14.41 -4.28 8.26
CA ALA A 36 15.80 -4.59 7.87
C ALA A 36 16.76 -3.44 8.22
N LYS A 37 16.39 -2.20 7.89
CA LYS A 37 17.18 -1.00 8.25
C LYS A 37 17.31 -0.82 9.76
N GLN A 38 16.25 -1.07 10.53
CA GLN A 38 16.29 -1.01 11.99
C GLN A 38 17.24 -2.05 12.57
N TYR A 39 17.24 -3.28 12.06
CA TYR A 39 18.17 -4.33 12.47
C TYR A 39 19.61 -3.96 12.11
N GLU A 40 19.89 -3.54 10.88
CA GLU A 40 21.23 -3.09 10.48
C GLU A 40 21.78 -1.97 11.38
N ASN A 41 20.93 -1.02 11.78
CA ASN A 41 21.31 0.06 12.67
C ASN A 41 21.57 -0.39 14.12
N LYS A 42 20.95 -1.50 14.56
CA LYS A 42 21.25 -2.11 15.87
C LYS A 42 22.58 -2.83 15.85
N GLU A 43 22.89 -3.58 14.78
CA GLU A 43 24.16 -4.32 14.66
C GLU A 43 25.38 -3.41 14.49
N LYS A 44 25.19 -2.20 13.95
CA LYS A 44 26.27 -1.19 13.79
C LYS A 44 26.58 -0.41 15.07
N LYS A 45 25.82 -0.64 16.14
CA LYS A 45 25.89 0.12 17.40
C LYS A 45 26.61 -0.68 18.48
#